data_AF-A0A7V9NFK2-F1
#
_entry.id   AF-A0A7V9NFK2-F1
#
_cell.length_a   1.000
_cell.length_b   1.000
_cell.length_c   1.000
_cell.angle_alpha   90.00
_cell.angle_beta   90.00
_cell.angle_gamma   90.00
#
_symmetry.space_group_name_H-M   'P 1'
#
loop_
_entity.id
_entity.type
_entity.pdbx_description
1 polymer ?
#
loop_
_entity_poly.entity_id
_entity_poly.type
_entity_poly.pdbx_seq_one_letter_code
_entity_poly.pdbx_strand_id
1 'polypeptide(L)'
;MTPSSAGSPGRNEICRCGSGRKYKQCCLPKDEATAAAARALAAAEAPAPVAEAVPSTSARPPKPQTPQPWKATASRGFARRTRTPRKMGGG
;
A
#
# COMPACT_ATOMS: atom_id res chain seq x y z
N MET A 1 14.36 18.79 20.14
CA MET A 1 13.78 19.17 18.84
C MET A 1 14.70 18.61 17.76
N THR A 2 14.51 17.35 17.39
CA THR A 2 15.37 16.62 16.46
C THR A 2 14.99 16.98 15.01
N PRO A 3 15.96 17.30 14.13
CA PRO A 3 15.65 17.68 12.76
C PRO A 3 15.20 16.45 11.97
N SER A 4 13.98 16.51 11.45
CA SER A 4 13.46 15.55 10.48
C SER A 4 14.36 15.52 9.25
N SER A 5 14.78 14.29 8.93
CA SER A 5 15.62 13.88 7.81
C SER A 5 15.46 14.75 6.55
N ALA A 6 16.58 15.37 6.19
CA ALA A 6 16.76 16.12 4.96
C ALA A 6 16.63 15.21 3.74
N GLY A 7 15.56 15.39 2.95
CA GLY A 7 15.50 14.85 1.59
C GLY A 7 14.12 14.79 0.96
N SER A 8 13.07 14.46 1.70
CA SER A 8 11.72 14.38 1.13
C SER A 8 10.66 14.64 2.20
N PRO A 9 9.60 15.41 1.89
CA PRO A 9 8.51 15.60 2.83
C PRO A 9 7.92 14.24 3.20
N GLY A 10 7.69 14.02 4.50
CA GLY A 10 6.98 12.83 4.95
C GLY A 10 5.61 12.73 4.26
N ARG A 11 5.10 11.50 4.06
CA ARG A 11 3.84 11.26 3.30
C ARG A 11 2.66 12.14 3.75
N ASN A 12 2.61 12.48 5.03
CA ASN A 12 1.55 13.29 5.64
C ASN A 12 1.88 14.78 5.78
N GLU A 13 3.13 15.19 5.51
CA GLU A 13 3.58 16.57 5.61
C GLU A 13 3.00 17.43 4.48
N ILE A 14 3.04 18.75 4.65
CA ILE A 14 2.63 19.70 3.61
C ILE A 14 3.52 19.51 2.38
N CYS A 15 2.88 19.45 1.22
CA CYS A 15 3.57 19.23 -0.04
C CYS A 15 4.50 20.41 -0.36
N ARG A 16 5.75 20.11 -0.73
CA ARG A 16 6.77 21.09 -1.10
C ARG A 16 6.49 21.86 -2.40
N CYS A 17 5.47 21.44 -3.16
CA CYS A 17 5.06 22.14 -4.38
C CYS A 17 4.22 23.41 -4.13
N GLY A 18 4.02 23.80 -2.87
CA GLY A 18 3.27 25.01 -2.51
C GLY A 18 1.74 24.88 -2.55
N SER A 19 1.20 23.68 -2.72
CA SER A 19 -0.27 23.48 -2.82
C SER A 19 -1.01 23.55 -1.48
N GLY A 20 -0.30 23.59 -0.35
CA GLY A 20 -0.89 23.51 0.99
C GLY A 20 -1.55 22.17 1.34
N ARG A 21 -1.58 21.20 0.41
CA ARG A 21 -2.16 19.86 0.61
C ARG A 21 -1.09 18.91 1.14
N LYS A 22 -1.50 17.84 1.82
CA LYS A 22 -0.59 16.76 2.27
C LYS A 22 0.10 16.12 1.06
N TYR A 23 1.39 15.79 1.18
CA TYR A 23 2.20 15.24 0.09
C TYR A 23 1.55 14.00 -0.56
N LYS A 24 0.96 13.10 0.24
CA LYS A 24 0.21 11.93 -0.26
C LYS A 24 -0.99 12.22 -1.17
N GLN A 25 -1.58 13.42 -1.08
CA GLN A 25 -2.73 13.82 -1.90
C GLN A 25 -2.34 14.79 -3.03
N CYS A 26 -1.05 15.05 -3.22
CA CYS A 26 -0.60 16.06 -4.16
C CYS A 26 0.47 15.54 -5.12
N CYS A 27 1.72 15.40 -4.68
CA CYS A 27 2.82 15.00 -5.56
C CYS A 27 3.10 13.50 -5.51
N LEU A 28 2.82 12.83 -4.38
CA LEU A 28 3.04 11.38 -4.26
C LEU A 28 2.42 10.55 -5.41
N PRO A 29 1.15 10.73 -5.83
CA PRO A 29 0.62 9.94 -6.94
C PRO A 29 1.34 10.19 -8.27
N LYS A 30 1.89 11.40 -8.45
CA LYS A 30 2.68 11.76 -9.64
C LYS A 30 4.09 11.14 -9.57
N ASP A 31 4.69 11.13 -8.39
CA ASP A 31 5.97 10.50 -8.14
C ASP A 31 5.88 8.97 -8.33
N GLU A 32 4.79 8.34 -7.85
CA GLU A 32 4.50 6.92 -8.08
C GLU A 32 4.32 6.61 -9.57
N ALA A 33 3.61 7.47 -10.33
CA ALA A 33 3.48 7.32 -11.78
C ALA A 33 4.82 7.47 -12.51
N THR A 34 5.66 8.41 -12.08
CA THR A 34 7.00 8.64 -12.65
C THR A 34 7.93 7.47 -12.33
N ALA A 35 7.88 6.95 -11.11
CA ALA A 35 8.64 5.77 -10.71
C ALA A 35 8.17 4.50 -11.46
N ALA A 36 6.87 4.36 -11.71
CA ALA A 36 6.33 3.27 -12.51
C ALA A 36 6.79 3.37 -13.98
N ALA A 37 6.78 4.58 -14.56
CA ALA A 37 7.29 4.82 -15.90
C ALA A 37 8.80 4.57 -15.99
N ALA A 38 9.59 5.02 -15.01
CA ALA A 38 11.03 4.75 -14.94
C ALA A 38 11.32 3.25 -14.82
N ARG A 39 10.51 2.49 -14.06
CA ARG A 39 10.62 1.03 -14.01
C ARG A 39 10.24 0.37 -15.32
N ALA A 40 9.25 0.88 -16.05
CA ALA A 40 8.86 0.36 -17.36
C ALA A 40 9.97 0.59 -18.41
N LEU A 41 10.58 1.77 -18.40
CA LEU A 41 11.73 2.08 -19.25
C LEU A 41 12.95 1.23 -18.87
N ALA A 42 13.24 1.07 -17.58
CA ALA A 42 14.31 0.19 -17.11
C ALA A 42 14.06 -1.29 -17.42
N ALA A 43 12.79 -1.73 -17.46
CA ALA A 43 12.43 -3.08 -17.88
C ALA A 43 12.55 -3.29 -19.40
N ALA A 44 12.43 -2.22 -20.20
CA ALA A 44 12.68 -2.26 -21.64
C ALA A 44 14.18 -2.20 -21.98
N GLU A 45 14.98 -1.51 -21.18
CA GLU A 45 16.44 -1.39 -21.33
C GLU A 45 17.20 -2.55 -20.65
N ALA A 46 16.55 -3.35 -19.81
CA ALA A 46 17.19 -4.54 -19.25
C ALA A 46 17.49 -5.52 -20.40
N PRO A 47 18.78 -5.83 -20.71
CA PRO A 47 19.07 -6.97 -21.55
C PRO A 47 18.45 -8.18 -20.87
N ALA A 48 17.68 -8.95 -21.64
CA ALA A 48 17.04 -10.17 -21.18
C ALA A 48 18.00 -10.94 -20.28
N PRO A 49 17.64 -11.32 -19.04
CA PRO A 49 18.42 -12.33 -18.35
C PRO A 49 18.38 -13.56 -19.25
N VAL A 50 19.52 -13.82 -19.90
CA VAL A 50 19.72 -15.04 -20.69
C VAL A 50 19.29 -16.20 -19.81
N ALA A 51 18.36 -16.96 -20.34
CA ALA A 51 17.69 -18.03 -19.65
C ALA A 51 18.70 -19.11 -19.24
N GLU A 52 19.05 -19.14 -17.96
CA GLU A 52 19.21 -20.41 -17.27
C GLU A 52 17.93 -20.66 -16.48
N ALA A 53 17.09 -21.49 -17.09
CA ALA A 53 15.88 -22.01 -16.50
C ALA A 53 16.24 -22.85 -15.27
N VAL A 54 16.24 -22.23 -14.09
CA VAL A 54 15.82 -22.94 -12.89
C VAL A 54 14.31 -22.75 -12.77
N PRO A 55 13.50 -23.82 -12.80
CA PRO A 55 12.07 -23.68 -12.56
C PRO A 55 11.88 -23.16 -11.14
N SER A 56 11.65 -21.85 -11.02
CA SER A 56 11.19 -21.22 -9.79
C SER A 56 9.71 -21.56 -9.59
N THR A 57 9.41 -22.84 -9.43
CA THR A 57 8.28 -23.25 -8.61
C THR A 57 8.76 -23.18 -7.17
N SER A 58 8.99 -21.97 -6.66
CA SER A 58 9.02 -21.77 -5.22
C SER A 58 7.58 -21.91 -4.75
N ALA A 59 7.15 -23.17 -4.59
CA ALA A 59 5.94 -23.50 -3.87
C ALA A 59 6.10 -22.86 -2.49
N ARG A 60 5.26 -21.85 -2.22
CA ARG A 60 5.30 -21.09 -0.98
C ARG A 60 5.24 -22.07 0.19
N PRO A 61 6.18 -22.01 1.17
CA PRO A 61 6.17 -22.95 2.27
C PRO A 61 4.80 -22.93 2.97
N PRO A 62 4.29 -24.09 3.39
CA PRO A 62 3.00 -24.16 4.06
C PRO A 62 3.04 -23.28 5.30
N LYS A 63 1.91 -22.63 5.59
CA LYS A 63 1.77 -21.76 6.76
C LYS A 63 2.09 -22.59 8.01
N PRO A 64 2.94 -22.10 8.93
CA PRO A 64 3.24 -22.82 10.16
C PRO A 64 1.96 -22.99 10.98
N GLN A 65 1.61 -24.24 11.30
CA GLN A 65 0.45 -24.60 12.11
C GLN A 65 0.78 -24.42 13.60
N THR A 66 1.06 -23.18 14.01
CA THR A 66 1.15 -22.84 15.43
C THR A 66 -0.25 -22.46 15.94
N PRO A 67 -0.71 -22.96 17.10
CA PRO A 67 -1.98 -22.55 17.70
C PRO A 67 -1.87 -21.10 18.19
N GLN A 68 -2.18 -20.16 17.30
CA GLN A 68 -2.16 -18.74 17.60
C GLN A 68 -3.50 -18.35 18.27
N PRO A 69 -3.51 -17.88 19.52
CA PRO A 69 -4.75 -17.67 20.28
C PRO A 69 -5.67 -16.61 19.65
N TRP A 70 -5.11 -15.62 18.94
CA TRP A 70 -5.85 -14.61 18.19
C TRP A 70 -6.51 -15.14 16.90
N LYS A 71 -6.13 -16.35 16.45
CA LYS A 71 -6.79 -17.07 15.34
C LYS A 71 -7.90 -18.01 15.83
N ALA A 72 -7.88 -18.42 17.11
CA ALA A 72 -8.90 -19.26 17.73
C ALA A 72 -10.23 -18.52 17.92
N THR A 73 -10.18 -17.18 18.01
CA THR A 73 -11.35 -16.33 17.88
C THR A 73 -11.70 -16.23 16.40
N ALA A 74 -12.45 -17.21 15.90
CA ALA A 74 -13.31 -17.04 14.72
C ALA A 74 -14.30 -15.92 15.06
N SER A 75 -13.82 -14.69 14.95
CA SER A 75 -14.60 -13.48 15.12
C SER A 75 -15.75 -13.64 14.15
N ARG A 76 -16.96 -13.78 14.72
CA ARG A 76 -18.22 -13.78 13.98
C ARG A 76 -18.05 -12.78 12.87
N GLY A 77 -18.06 -13.28 11.62
CA GLY A 77 -17.80 -12.48 10.45
C GLY A 77 -18.62 -11.20 10.56
N PHE A 78 -18.09 -10.08 10.05
CA PHE A 78 -18.79 -8.81 9.99
C PHE A 78 -20.23 -9.05 9.51
N ALA A 79 -21.15 -9.24 10.46
CA ALA A 79 -22.56 -9.32 10.15
C ALA A 79 -22.82 -7.97 9.53
N ARG A 80 -23.21 -7.97 8.25
CA ARG A 80 -23.64 -6.75 7.57
C ARG A 80 -24.73 -6.18 8.45
N ARG A 81 -24.40 -5.21 9.31
CA ARG A 81 -25.41 -4.42 9.98
C ARG A 81 -26.10 -3.71 8.84
N THR A 82 -27.28 -4.19 8.47
CA THR A 82 -28.17 -3.53 7.53
C THR A 82 -28.26 -2.08 8.00
N ARG A 83 -27.75 -1.15 7.19
CA ARG A 83 -27.83 0.28 7.48
C ARG A 83 -29.31 0.65 7.47
N THR A 84 -29.96 0.59 8.62
CA THR A 84 -31.29 1.16 8.78
C THR A 84 -31.17 2.66 8.51
N PRO A 85 -31.98 3.24 7.62
CA PRO A 85 -31.95 4.67 7.38
C PRO A 85 -32.23 5.40 8.70
N ARG A 86 -31.40 6.39 9.03
CA ARG A 86 -31.65 7.24 10.20
C ARG A 86 -32.99 7.93 9.98
N LYS A 87 -33.93 7.75 10.91
CA LYS A 87 -35.23 8.41 10.96
C LYS A 87 -35.00 9.94 10.88
N MET A 88 -35.30 10.54 9.74
CA MET A 88 -35.46 11.97 9.61
C MET A 88 -36.87 12.31 10.09
N GLY A 89 -36.97 13.20 11.09
CA GLY A 89 -38.21 13.89 11.45
C GLY A 89 -39.00 13.28 12.62
N GLY A 90 -38.96 13.99 13.75
CA GLY A 90 -39.99 14.00 14.79
C GLY A 90 -39.89 15.37 15.46
N GLY A 91 -40.96 16.17 15.33
CA GLY A 91 -40.99 17.61 15.62
C GLY A 91 -40.94 18.02 17.08
#